data_AF-A0A535TW41-F1
#
_entry.id   AF-A0A535TW41-F1
#
_cell.length_a   1.000
_cell.length_b   1.000
_cell.length_c   1.000
_cell.angle_alpha   90.00
_cell.angle_beta   90.00
_cell.angle_gamma   90.00
#
_symmetry.space_group_name_H-M   'P 1'
#
loop_
_entity.id
_entity.type
_entity.pdbx_description
1 polymer ?
#
loop_
_entity_poly.entity_id
_entity_poly.type
_entity_poly.pdbx_seq_one_letter_code
_entity_poly.pdbx_strand_id
1 'polypeptide(L)'
;MQQNPDRPFQDPRVASYVNDGRAFLEQTTHRYDLILFALPDSLTLVAGQSSLRLESYLFTVEAMRAARSHLTAGGAFGEYNYYREDWLVDRLAGTLQQVYAHPPCLDSAGHFARLALLMDSLSSDALRCPGVWQPISAAVPPPATDDYPFLYLRDRAIPGFYLLTLGLILLAALLVVRAAAGTLTPMGRYLDLFCMGAAFLLLETKNVVQFALLFGTTWFVNSLVFLGILIAVYLAIETARRTELGPAWPLYAALLLALAVAWVVQPDLLLRLSVVPRFLAAVAVAFVPIFLANLVFAKRFRDVAASNLAFGANLLGAMVGGILEYVSLITGYRGLLIVVGALYAAAFALQRLAVTRPGTNWRPAARA
;
A
#
# COMPACT_ATOMS: atom_id res chain seq x y z
N MET A 1 18.51 34.52 3.43
CA MET A 1 19.77 34.33 4.18
C MET A 1 19.64 34.52 5.70
N GLN A 2 18.58 35.15 6.22
CA GLN A 2 18.38 35.43 7.66
C GLN A 2 17.83 34.26 8.51
N GLN A 3 17.62 33.07 7.93
CA GLN A 3 16.89 31.96 8.57
C GLN A 3 17.77 30.77 9.01
N ASN A 4 19.11 30.85 8.89
CA ASN A 4 20.00 29.76 9.32
C ASN A 4 21.36 30.29 9.83
N PRO A 5 21.41 30.85 11.05
CA PRO A 5 22.58 31.58 11.57
C PRO A 5 23.81 30.68 11.74
N ASP A 6 23.64 29.44 12.17
CA ASP A 6 24.74 28.50 12.43
C ASP A 6 25.26 27.81 11.16
N ARG A 7 24.54 27.96 10.04
CA ARG A 7 24.88 27.38 8.73
C ARG A 7 25.39 25.92 8.82
N PRO A 8 24.70 25.02 9.54
CA PRO A 8 25.21 23.68 9.84
C PRO A 8 25.48 22.86 8.56
N PHE A 9 24.72 23.10 7.49
CA PHE A 9 24.92 22.46 6.18
C PHE A 9 26.19 22.93 5.43
N GLN A 10 26.92 23.93 5.94
CA GLN A 10 28.21 24.36 5.38
C GLN A 10 29.41 23.72 6.09
N ASP A 11 29.20 23.03 7.21
CA ASP A 11 30.26 22.30 7.90
C ASP A 11 30.67 21.08 7.05
N PRO A 12 31.96 20.87 6.75
CA PRO A 12 32.41 19.75 5.93
C PRO A 12 32.13 18.36 6.55
N ARG A 13 31.78 18.30 7.84
CA ARG A 13 31.37 17.07 8.54
C ARG A 13 29.90 16.70 8.27
N VAL A 14 29.12 17.61 7.69
CA VAL A 14 27.69 17.42 7.43
C VAL A 14 27.48 17.04 5.97
N ALA A 15 26.97 15.83 5.75
CA ALA A 15 26.48 15.39 4.46
C ALA A 15 24.95 15.40 4.44
N SER A 16 24.36 16.03 3.43
CA SER A 16 22.90 16.05 3.22
C SER A 16 22.51 15.12 2.09
N TYR A 17 21.48 14.31 2.32
CA TYR A 17 20.94 13.37 1.35
C TYR A 17 19.45 13.66 1.16
N VAL A 18 19.05 13.92 -0.08
CA VAL A 18 17.63 14.06 -0.45
C VAL A 18 17.12 12.67 -0.85
N ASN A 19 16.62 11.92 0.12
CA ASN A 19 16.10 10.57 -0.07
C ASN A 19 15.02 10.24 0.96
N ASP A 20 14.30 9.16 0.73
CA ASP A 20 13.53 8.51 1.78
C ASP A 20 14.48 7.95 2.87
N GLY A 21 14.18 8.20 4.15
CA GLY A 21 15.08 7.88 5.26
C GLY A 21 15.29 6.38 5.45
N ARG A 22 14.26 5.58 5.19
CA ARG A 22 14.35 4.12 5.24
C ARG A 22 15.16 3.60 4.06
N ALA A 23 14.85 4.05 2.84
CA ALA A 23 15.58 3.67 1.64
C ALA A 23 17.06 4.04 1.75
N PHE A 24 17.40 5.19 2.35
CA PHE A 24 18.78 5.57 2.64
C PHE A 24 19.48 4.55 3.55
N LEU A 25 18.84 4.20 4.68
CA LEU A 25 19.40 3.19 5.59
C LEU A 25 19.54 1.81 4.93
N GLU A 26 18.59 1.39 4.11
CA GLU A 26 18.66 0.09 3.42
C GLU A 26 19.72 0.03 2.30
N GLN A 27 20.14 1.19 1.77
CA GLN A 27 21.10 1.27 0.66
C GLN A 27 22.53 1.54 1.13
N THR A 28 22.72 2.13 2.31
CA THR A 28 24.03 2.41 2.86
C THR A 28 24.67 1.15 3.42
N THR A 29 25.99 1.04 3.33
CA THR A 29 26.77 0.01 4.06
C THR A 29 27.44 0.57 5.30
N HIS A 30 27.31 1.88 5.53
CA HIS A 30 27.88 2.54 6.70
C HIS A 30 27.18 2.08 7.98
N ARG A 31 27.97 2.03 9.05
CA ARG A 31 27.49 1.88 10.42
C ARG A 31 27.65 3.20 11.17
N TYR A 32 26.75 3.45 12.10
CA TYR A 32 26.66 4.70 12.84
C TYR A 32 26.70 4.45 14.35
N ASP A 33 27.33 5.35 15.10
CA ASP A 33 27.29 5.33 16.56
C ASP A 33 25.97 5.87 17.12
N LEU A 34 25.27 6.68 16.32
CA LEU A 34 23.93 7.17 16.64
C LEU A 34 23.08 7.23 15.38
N ILE A 35 21.91 6.61 15.43
CA ILE A 35 20.83 6.81 14.45
C ILE A 35 19.69 7.49 15.20
N LEU A 36 19.26 8.65 14.72
CA LEU A 36 18.24 9.46 15.37
C LEU A 36 17.08 9.76 14.42
N PHE A 37 15.89 9.28 14.77
CA PHE A 37 14.65 9.68 14.12
C PHE A 37 14.09 10.92 14.83
N ALA A 38 14.40 12.08 14.26
CA ALA A 38 14.11 13.39 14.85
C ALA A 38 12.77 13.97 14.36
N LEU A 39 11.72 13.81 15.17
CA LEU A 39 10.33 14.19 14.84
C LEU A 39 9.88 13.84 13.40
N PRO A 40 9.97 12.57 12.94
CA PRO A 40 9.38 12.22 11.66
C PRO A 40 7.85 12.38 11.75
N ASP A 41 7.30 13.44 11.16
CA ASP A 41 5.86 13.68 11.02
C ASP A 41 5.61 14.37 9.69
N SER A 42 5.15 13.61 8.69
CA SER A 42 5.07 14.14 7.33
C SER A 42 3.79 14.95 7.08
N LEU A 43 2.73 14.81 7.89
CA LEU A 43 1.35 15.25 7.59
C LEU A 43 0.88 14.96 6.14
N THR A 44 1.64 14.16 5.38
CA THR A 44 1.56 14.01 3.93
C THR A 44 1.38 12.53 3.66
N LEU A 45 0.41 12.21 2.81
CA LEU A 45 0.14 10.84 2.42
C LEU A 45 1.14 10.36 1.37
N VAL A 46 1.42 9.06 1.36
CA VAL A 46 2.11 8.41 0.25
C VAL A 46 1.30 8.67 -1.02
N ALA A 47 1.96 9.15 -2.08
CA ALA A 47 1.28 9.48 -3.33
C ALA A 47 0.55 8.26 -3.90
N GLY A 48 -0.57 8.49 -4.60
CA GLY A 48 -1.39 7.41 -5.18
C GLY A 48 -2.62 7.01 -4.35
N GLN A 49 -3.18 7.93 -3.56
CA GLN A 49 -4.41 7.75 -2.77
C GLN A 49 -4.33 6.69 -1.66
N SER A 50 -3.13 6.28 -1.24
CA SER A 50 -2.96 5.43 -0.06
C SER A 50 -3.31 6.22 1.20
N SER A 51 -4.00 5.56 2.15
CA SER A 51 -4.25 6.11 3.48
C SER A 51 -2.99 6.17 4.35
N LEU A 52 -1.86 5.67 3.85
CA LEU A 52 -0.59 5.59 4.56
C LEU A 52 0.17 6.93 4.51
N ARG A 53 0.77 7.32 5.63
CA ARG A 53 1.67 8.48 5.70
C ARG A 53 3.10 8.09 5.36
N LEU A 54 3.89 9.03 4.83
CA LEU A 54 5.27 8.78 4.39
C LEU A 54 6.13 8.19 5.53
N GLU A 55 5.95 8.65 6.77
CA GLU A 55 6.75 8.18 7.91
C GLU A 55 6.35 6.80 8.42
N SER A 56 5.20 6.26 8.02
CA SER A 56 4.64 5.05 8.64
C SER A 56 5.56 3.84 8.50
N TYR A 57 6.29 3.75 7.38
CA TYR A 57 7.26 2.69 7.13
C TYR A 57 8.58 2.85 7.90
N LEU A 58 8.87 4.00 8.51
CA LEU A 58 10.04 4.17 9.37
C LEU A 58 9.87 3.48 10.73
N PHE A 59 8.63 3.31 11.18
CA PHE A 59 8.30 2.79 12.52
C PHE A 59 7.84 1.32 12.51
N THR A 60 8.08 0.59 11.43
CA THR A 60 7.81 -0.86 11.41
C THR A 60 8.90 -1.63 12.13
N VAL A 61 8.57 -2.82 12.62
CA VAL A 61 9.56 -3.71 13.24
C VAL A 61 10.71 -4.05 12.27
N GLU A 62 10.43 -4.16 10.96
CA GLU A 62 11.45 -4.36 9.94
C GLU A 62 12.38 -3.15 9.79
N ALA A 63 11.83 -1.93 9.77
CA ALA A 63 12.64 -0.71 9.70
C ALA A 63 13.52 -0.53 10.96
N MET A 64 12.98 -0.83 12.14
CA MET A 64 13.75 -0.79 13.38
C MET A 64 14.86 -1.85 13.43
N ARG A 65 14.62 -3.06 12.88
CA ARG A 65 15.68 -4.06 12.69
C ARG A 65 16.75 -3.58 11.72
N ALA A 66 16.36 -2.92 10.62
CA ALA A 66 17.31 -2.34 9.68
C ALA A 66 18.18 -1.29 10.39
N ALA A 67 17.57 -0.32 11.08
CA ALA A 67 18.28 0.68 11.86
C ALA A 67 19.26 0.04 12.87
N ARG A 68 18.81 -0.95 13.66
CA ARG A 68 19.66 -1.71 14.59
C ARG A 68 20.86 -2.35 13.87
N SER A 69 20.67 -2.91 12.69
CA SER A 69 21.74 -3.57 11.92
C SER A 69 22.82 -2.60 11.42
N HIS A 70 22.49 -1.32 11.27
CA HIS A 70 23.39 -0.23 10.91
C HIS A 70 24.05 0.46 12.11
N LEU A 71 23.86 -0.04 13.34
CA LEU A 71 24.61 0.47 14.49
C LEU A 71 26.01 -0.17 14.59
N THR A 72 26.96 0.58 15.15
CA THR A 72 28.20 0.04 15.70
C THR A 72 27.92 -0.74 16.98
N ALA A 73 28.87 -1.53 17.49
CA ALA A 73 28.66 -2.39 18.66
C ALA A 73 28.24 -1.61 19.94
N GLY A 74 28.70 -0.37 20.08
CA GLY A 74 28.30 0.54 21.17
C GLY A 74 27.32 1.63 20.72
N GLY A 75 26.77 1.52 19.50
CA GLY A 75 25.89 2.52 18.93
C GLY A 75 24.49 2.48 19.54
N ALA A 76 23.78 3.60 19.43
CA ALA A 76 22.41 3.74 19.92
C ALA A 76 21.45 4.18 18.81
N PHE A 77 20.21 3.72 18.90
CA PHE A 77 19.09 4.24 18.15
C PHE A 77 18.24 5.09 19.07
N GLY A 78 17.82 6.27 18.60
CA GLY A 78 16.87 7.12 19.31
C GLY A 78 15.75 7.59 18.40
N GLU A 79 14.58 7.79 18.98
CA GLU A 79 13.46 8.46 18.32
C GLU A 79 12.77 9.40 19.30
N TYR A 80 12.29 10.54 18.80
CA TYR A 80 11.48 11.43 19.63
C TYR A 80 10.43 12.17 18.81
N ASN A 81 9.27 12.34 19.43
CA ASN A 81 8.17 13.13 18.88
C ASN A 81 7.20 13.58 19.99
N TYR A 82 6.26 14.44 19.63
CA TYR A 82 5.11 14.82 20.44
C TYR A 82 4.01 13.78 20.33
N TYR A 83 4.19 12.64 20.98
CA TYR A 83 3.19 11.58 21.02
C TYR A 83 2.04 11.98 21.96
N ARG A 84 0.83 12.07 21.40
CA ARG A 84 -0.36 12.57 22.12
C ARG A 84 -1.10 11.50 22.91
N GLU A 85 -0.76 10.23 22.67
CA GLU A 85 -1.49 9.07 23.16
C GLU A 85 -0.52 8.08 23.82
N ASP A 86 -0.80 7.67 25.05
CA ASP A 86 0.08 6.76 25.80
C ASP A 86 0.24 5.41 25.10
N TRP A 87 -0.82 4.89 24.47
CA TRP A 87 -0.78 3.62 23.73
C TRP A 87 0.17 3.65 22.52
N LEU A 88 0.42 4.84 21.94
CA LEU A 88 1.33 5.01 20.82
C LEU A 88 2.79 4.93 21.30
N VAL A 89 3.09 5.55 22.44
CA VAL A 89 4.39 5.41 23.10
C VAL A 89 4.64 3.96 23.47
N ASP A 90 3.64 3.27 24.05
CA ASP A 90 3.73 1.85 24.38
C ASP A 90 3.97 0.98 23.15
N ARG A 91 3.31 1.26 22.01
CA ARG A 91 3.54 0.53 20.75
C ARG A 91 4.98 0.70 20.26
N LEU A 92 5.48 1.93 20.24
CA LEU A 92 6.84 2.23 19.79
C LEU A 92 7.88 1.58 20.71
N ALA A 93 7.73 1.75 22.02
CA ALA A 93 8.61 1.14 23.01
C ALA A 93 8.56 -0.40 22.97
N GLY A 94 7.37 -0.98 22.81
CA GLY A 94 7.21 -2.43 22.61
C GLY A 94 7.82 -2.92 21.30
N THR A 95 7.82 -2.10 20.24
CA THR A 95 8.52 -2.40 18.98
C THR A 95 10.03 -2.44 19.20
N LEU A 96 10.60 -1.46 19.91
CA LEU A 96 12.02 -1.45 20.26
C LEU A 96 12.38 -2.62 21.17
N GLN A 97 11.56 -2.92 22.18
CA GLN A 97 11.76 -4.09 23.04
C GLN A 97 11.81 -5.39 22.24
N GLN A 98 10.95 -5.55 21.22
CA GLN A 98 11.00 -6.73 20.36
C GLN A 98 12.29 -6.79 19.52
N VAL A 99 12.84 -5.65 19.11
CA VAL A 99 14.00 -5.56 18.21
C VAL A 99 15.33 -5.70 18.97
N TYR A 100 15.44 -5.10 20.15
CA TYR A 100 16.66 -5.09 20.99
C TYR A 100 16.63 -6.14 22.11
N ALA A 101 15.48 -6.79 22.34
CA ALA A 101 15.26 -7.82 23.35
C ALA A 101 15.34 -7.34 24.82
N HIS A 102 15.29 -6.03 25.06
CA HIS A 102 15.14 -5.41 26.37
C HIS A 102 14.34 -4.11 26.28
N PRO A 103 13.71 -3.63 27.37
CA PRO A 103 12.96 -2.39 27.33
C PRO A 103 13.85 -1.17 27.00
N PRO A 104 13.39 -0.23 26.17
CA PRO A 104 14.16 0.97 25.84
C PRO A 104 14.21 1.95 27.02
N CYS A 105 15.18 2.86 27.00
CA CYS A 105 15.13 4.07 27.81
C CYS A 105 13.91 4.91 27.36
N LEU A 106 13.19 5.47 28.31
CA LEU A 106 12.14 6.44 28.07
C LEU A 106 12.42 7.68 28.90
N ASP A 107 12.46 8.82 28.22
CA ASP A 107 12.37 10.13 28.84
C ASP A 107 11.14 10.85 28.30
N SER A 108 10.38 11.49 29.18
CA SER A 108 9.21 12.26 28.79
C SER A 108 9.20 13.63 29.45
N ALA A 109 9.15 14.66 28.62
CA ALA A 109 9.13 16.04 29.04
C ALA A 109 7.80 16.73 28.64
N GLY A 110 7.23 17.50 29.58
CA GLY A 110 6.06 18.35 29.36
C GLY A 110 4.74 17.79 29.91
N HIS A 111 3.93 18.68 30.50
CA HIS A 111 2.58 18.34 31.01
C HIS A 111 1.49 18.37 29.92
N PHE A 112 1.70 19.14 28.85
CA PHE A 112 0.84 19.26 27.66
C PHE A 112 1.65 18.87 26.42
N ALA A 113 1.13 17.95 25.60
CA ALA A 113 1.85 17.34 24.48
C ALA A 113 3.20 16.77 24.93
N ARG A 114 3.17 15.62 25.61
CA ARG A 114 4.36 14.92 26.12
C ARG A 114 5.32 14.65 24.97
N LEU A 115 6.45 15.35 24.96
CA LEU A 115 7.59 14.90 24.18
C LEU A 115 8.01 13.56 24.79
N ALA A 116 8.03 12.51 24.00
CA ALA A 116 8.61 11.24 24.42
C ALA A 116 9.85 10.98 23.58
N LEU A 117 10.95 10.71 24.27
CA LEU A 117 12.22 10.26 23.72
C LEU A 117 12.39 8.80 24.10
N LEU A 118 12.50 7.94 23.09
CA LEU A 118 12.82 6.54 23.24
C LEU A 118 14.24 6.33 22.72
N MET A 119 15.05 5.58 23.46
CA MET A 119 16.41 5.25 23.05
C MET A 119 16.75 3.83 23.43
N ASP A 120 17.45 3.14 22.52
CA ASP A 120 17.86 1.77 22.70
C ASP A 120 19.24 1.50 22.08
N SER A 121 19.94 0.48 22.55
CA SER A 121 21.29 0.14 22.09
C SER A 121 21.49 -1.37 22.06
N LEU A 122 22.47 -1.82 21.27
CA LEU A 122 22.90 -3.22 21.26
C LEU A 122 23.48 -3.68 22.61
N SER A 123 23.95 -2.75 23.43
CA SER A 123 24.44 -3.00 24.78
C SER A 123 23.63 -2.17 25.78
N SER A 124 23.00 -2.82 26.75
CA SER A 124 22.25 -2.15 27.82
C SER A 124 23.13 -1.20 28.64
N ASP A 125 24.44 -1.45 28.69
CA ASP A 125 25.40 -0.66 29.46
C ASP A 125 25.88 0.59 28.70
N ALA A 126 25.56 0.71 27.40
CA ALA A 126 25.93 1.86 26.58
C ALA A 126 25.08 3.11 26.90
N LEU A 127 23.92 2.92 27.53
CA LEU A 127 22.97 4.00 27.81
C LEU A 127 22.80 4.25 29.31
N ARG A 128 22.71 5.53 29.68
CA ARG A 128 22.30 5.95 31.03
C ARG A 128 20.87 6.46 30.96
N CYS A 129 19.91 5.58 31.23
CA CYS A 129 18.50 5.93 31.15
C CYS A 129 18.05 6.74 32.39
N PRO A 130 17.33 7.87 32.21
CA PRO A 130 16.58 8.51 33.29
C PRO A 130 15.47 7.61 33.83
N GLY A 131 14.82 6.88 32.91
CA GLY A 131 13.82 5.87 33.19
C GLY A 131 13.84 4.78 32.12
N VAL A 132 13.46 3.56 32.53
CA VAL A 132 13.25 2.44 31.61
C VAL A 132 11.76 2.33 31.35
N TRP A 133 11.36 2.15 30.09
CA TRP A 133 9.94 2.05 29.74
C TRP A 133 9.26 0.91 30.51
N GLN A 134 8.06 1.22 30.99
CA GLN A 134 7.09 0.29 31.52
C GLN A 134 5.75 0.59 30.83
N PRO A 135 5.00 -0.44 30.39
CA PRO A 135 3.71 -0.23 29.76
C PRO A 135 2.77 0.62 30.63
N ILE A 136 2.23 1.69 30.05
CA ILE A 136 1.23 2.55 30.72
C ILE A 136 -0.18 1.98 30.47
N SER A 137 -0.41 1.50 29.24
CA SER A 137 -1.67 0.93 28.79
C SER A 137 -1.88 -0.48 29.35
N ALA A 138 -3.14 -0.84 29.63
CA ALA A 138 -3.52 -2.18 30.08
C ALA A 138 -3.10 -3.31 29.11
N ALA A 139 -3.00 -2.98 27.82
CA ALA A 139 -2.46 -3.86 26.79
C ALA A 139 -1.63 -3.03 25.82
N VAL A 140 -0.39 -3.46 25.58
CA VAL A 140 0.51 -2.84 24.59
C VAL A 140 0.02 -3.26 23.19
N PRO A 141 -0.36 -2.30 22.31
CA PRO A 141 -0.75 -2.64 20.96
C PRO A 141 0.41 -3.31 20.20
N PRO A 142 0.12 -4.26 19.29
CA PRO A 142 1.17 -4.92 18.54
C PRO A 142 1.96 -3.93 17.67
N PRO A 143 3.26 -4.20 17.42
CA PRO A 143 4.09 -3.41 16.52
C PRO A 143 3.49 -3.27 15.11
N ALA A 144 3.77 -2.14 14.47
CA ALA A 144 3.54 -1.98 13.04
C ALA A 144 4.52 -2.87 12.26
N THR A 145 4.08 -3.40 11.13
CA THR A 145 4.91 -4.23 10.23
C THR A 145 4.84 -3.69 8.82
N ASP A 146 5.74 -4.12 7.94
CA ASP A 146 5.69 -3.72 6.52
C ASP A 146 4.39 -4.12 5.80
N ASP A 147 3.73 -5.19 6.25
CA ASP A 147 2.42 -5.60 5.73
C ASP A 147 1.25 -4.82 6.36
N TYR A 148 1.42 -4.40 7.61
CA TYR A 148 0.45 -3.63 8.37
C TYR A 148 1.09 -2.36 8.96
N PRO A 149 1.40 -1.35 8.13
CA PRO A 149 2.20 -0.19 8.53
C PRO A 149 1.34 0.92 9.19
N PHE A 150 0.27 0.59 9.90
CA PHE A 150 -0.66 1.60 10.44
C PHE A 150 -0.27 2.06 11.85
N LEU A 151 0.79 2.86 11.95
CA LEU A 151 1.35 3.34 13.23
C LEU A 151 0.30 4.01 14.13
N TYR A 152 -0.60 4.82 13.55
CA TYR A 152 -1.59 5.60 14.30
C TYR A 152 -2.93 4.88 14.50
N LEU A 153 -3.07 3.63 14.05
CA LEU A 153 -4.28 2.87 14.21
C LEU A 153 -4.15 1.92 15.40
N ARG A 154 -4.80 2.24 16.52
CA ARG A 154 -4.74 1.45 17.76
C ARG A 154 -5.21 0.01 17.55
N ASP A 155 -6.43 -0.14 17.02
CA ASP A 155 -7.10 -1.43 16.82
C ASP A 155 -7.36 -1.68 15.34
N ARG A 156 -7.34 -2.95 14.92
CA ARG A 156 -7.59 -3.36 13.53
C ARG A 156 -9.06 -3.20 13.15
N ALA A 157 -9.47 -1.97 12.89
CA ALA A 157 -10.82 -1.61 12.53
C ALA A 157 -10.80 -0.41 11.58
N ILE A 158 -11.86 -0.28 10.77
CA ILE A 158 -12.09 0.95 10.02
C ILE A 158 -12.77 1.95 10.96
N PRO A 159 -12.15 3.10 11.27
CA PRO A 159 -12.75 4.09 12.15
C PRO A 159 -14.15 4.49 11.68
N GLY A 160 -15.11 4.61 12.61
CA GLY A 160 -16.51 4.84 12.27
C GLY A 160 -16.75 6.11 11.44
N PHE A 161 -15.96 7.16 11.66
CA PHE A 161 -16.03 8.38 10.87
C PHE A 161 -15.59 8.17 9.42
N TYR A 162 -14.65 7.27 9.12
CA TYR A 162 -14.32 6.87 7.75
C TYR A 162 -15.49 6.13 7.10
N LEU A 163 -16.15 5.21 7.81
CA LEU A 163 -17.33 4.54 7.27
C LEU A 163 -18.44 5.54 6.92
N LEU A 164 -18.67 6.53 7.79
CA LEU A 164 -19.64 7.59 7.54
C LEU A 164 -19.25 8.44 6.33
N THR A 165 -18.01 8.93 6.24
CA THR A 165 -17.58 9.78 5.12
C THR A 165 -17.58 9.02 3.80
N LEU A 166 -17.08 7.77 3.77
CA LEU A 166 -17.12 6.91 2.59
C LEU A 166 -18.56 6.62 2.16
N GLY A 167 -19.46 6.37 3.12
CA GLY A 167 -20.89 6.18 2.86
C GLY A 167 -21.55 7.43 2.27
N LEU A 168 -21.23 8.62 2.79
CA LEU A 168 -21.74 9.89 2.25
C LEU A 168 -21.19 10.19 0.86
N ILE A 169 -19.90 9.92 0.60
CA ILE A 169 -19.27 10.06 -0.71
C ILE A 169 -19.94 9.12 -1.72
N LEU A 170 -20.15 7.85 -1.35
CA LEU A 170 -20.85 6.88 -2.19
C LEU A 170 -22.28 7.28 -2.48
N LEU A 171 -23.01 7.75 -1.47
CA LEU A 171 -24.37 8.22 -1.62
C LEU A 171 -24.42 9.43 -2.56
N ALA A 172 -23.55 10.43 -2.36
CA ALA A 172 -23.46 11.59 -3.23
C ALA A 172 -23.11 11.20 -4.67
N ALA A 173 -22.11 10.32 -4.86
CA ALA A 173 -21.73 9.81 -6.17
C ALA A 173 -22.90 9.08 -6.85
N LEU A 174 -23.62 8.23 -6.11
CA LEU A 174 -24.80 7.52 -6.60
C LEU A 174 -25.91 8.48 -7.01
N LEU A 175 -26.19 9.51 -6.20
CA LEU A 175 -27.20 10.53 -6.50
C LEU A 175 -26.84 11.32 -7.75
N VAL A 176 -25.59 11.74 -7.90
CA VAL A 176 -25.09 12.46 -9.08
C VAL A 176 -25.17 11.58 -10.33
N VAL A 177 -24.70 10.33 -10.25
CA VAL A 177 -24.77 9.39 -11.37
C VAL A 177 -26.22 9.11 -11.75
N ARG A 178 -27.12 8.93 -10.77
CA ARG A 178 -28.54 8.70 -11.03
C ARG A 178 -29.23 9.92 -11.64
N ALA A 179 -28.84 11.14 -11.25
CA ALA A 179 -29.37 12.38 -11.80
C ALA A 179 -28.86 12.65 -13.23
N ALA A 180 -27.58 12.38 -13.51
CA ALA A 180 -26.96 12.68 -14.81
C ALA A 180 -27.12 11.56 -15.85
N ALA A 181 -27.01 10.29 -15.43
CA ALA A 181 -26.98 9.12 -16.32
C ALA A 181 -28.26 8.26 -16.26
N GLY A 182 -29.23 8.60 -15.39
CA GLY A 182 -30.50 7.88 -15.28
C GLY A 182 -30.41 6.58 -14.46
N THR A 183 -31.17 5.56 -14.85
CA THR A 183 -31.24 4.29 -14.11
C THR A 183 -29.98 3.44 -14.31
N LEU A 184 -29.44 2.85 -13.24
CA LEU A 184 -28.28 1.95 -13.28
C LEU A 184 -28.60 0.52 -13.77
N THR A 185 -29.87 0.19 -13.95
CA THR A 185 -30.33 -1.16 -14.33
C THR A 185 -29.62 -1.74 -15.57
N PRO A 186 -29.36 -0.98 -16.65
CA PRO A 186 -28.63 -1.48 -17.82
C PRO A 186 -27.18 -1.88 -17.52
N MET A 187 -26.54 -1.25 -16.52
CA MET A 187 -25.16 -1.53 -16.12
C MET A 187 -25.03 -2.87 -15.41
N GLY A 188 -26.13 -3.43 -14.87
CA GLY A 188 -26.15 -4.76 -14.25
C GLY A 188 -25.69 -5.89 -15.19
N ARG A 189 -25.74 -5.68 -16.51
CA ARG A 189 -25.21 -6.63 -17.51
C ARG A 189 -23.68 -6.65 -17.59
N TYR A 190 -23.02 -5.67 -16.98
CA TYR A 190 -21.57 -5.46 -16.98
C TYR A 190 -20.98 -5.55 -15.56
N LEU A 191 -21.63 -6.30 -14.66
CA LEU A 191 -21.11 -6.53 -13.31
C LEU A 191 -19.76 -7.26 -13.30
N ASP A 192 -19.47 -8.07 -14.32
CA ASP A 192 -18.15 -8.66 -14.55
C ASP A 192 -17.08 -7.57 -14.72
N LEU A 193 -17.35 -6.56 -15.56
CA LEU A 193 -16.45 -5.41 -15.77
C LEU A 193 -16.37 -4.51 -14.53
N PHE A 194 -17.46 -4.35 -13.77
CA PHE A 194 -17.43 -3.67 -12.48
C PHE A 194 -16.45 -4.37 -11.50
N CYS A 195 -16.53 -5.69 -11.37
CA CYS A 195 -15.62 -6.45 -10.52
C CYS A 195 -14.16 -6.34 -11.02
N MET A 196 -13.92 -6.37 -12.33
CA MET A 196 -12.59 -6.15 -12.90
C MET A 196 -12.03 -4.78 -12.56
N GLY A 197 -12.84 -3.71 -12.69
CA GLY A 197 -12.42 -2.36 -12.34
C GLY A 197 -12.07 -2.22 -10.86
N ALA A 198 -12.88 -2.79 -9.97
CA ALA A 198 -12.60 -2.81 -8.53
C ALA A 198 -11.29 -3.54 -8.20
N ALA A 199 -11.08 -4.71 -8.81
CA ALA A 199 -9.90 -5.53 -8.61
C ALA A 199 -8.63 -4.86 -9.16
N PHE A 200 -8.74 -4.21 -10.33
CA PHE A 200 -7.64 -3.50 -10.97
C PHE A 200 -7.17 -2.32 -10.12
N LEU A 201 -8.10 -1.48 -9.62
CA LEU A 201 -7.71 -0.33 -8.79
C LEU A 201 -7.02 -0.78 -7.49
N LEU A 202 -7.53 -1.81 -6.82
CA LEU A 202 -6.88 -2.37 -5.63
C LEU A 202 -5.46 -2.86 -5.92
N LEU A 203 -5.28 -3.55 -7.05
CA LEU A 203 -3.97 -4.04 -7.47
C LEU A 203 -3.00 -2.88 -7.77
N GLU A 204 -3.48 -1.83 -8.43
CA GLU A 204 -2.73 -0.60 -8.70
C GLU A 204 -2.29 0.08 -7.40
N THR A 205 -3.22 0.41 -6.50
CA THR A 205 -2.91 1.09 -5.23
C THR A 205 -1.95 0.29 -4.38
N LYS A 206 -2.17 -1.03 -4.26
CA LYS A 206 -1.25 -1.93 -3.53
C LYS A 206 0.15 -1.93 -4.13
N ASN A 207 0.27 -1.96 -5.46
CA ASN A 207 1.57 -1.96 -6.11
C ASN A 207 2.30 -0.63 -5.90
N VAL A 208 1.61 0.51 -5.96
CA VAL A 208 2.22 1.82 -5.63
C VAL A 208 2.80 1.80 -4.22
N VAL A 209 2.03 1.32 -3.23
CA VAL A 209 2.49 1.20 -1.83
C VAL A 209 3.68 0.25 -1.71
N GLN A 210 3.66 -0.90 -2.38
CA GLN A 210 4.77 -1.86 -2.34
C GLN A 210 6.06 -1.29 -2.95
N PHE A 211 5.98 -0.57 -4.07
CA PHE A 211 7.18 0.03 -4.66
C PHE A 211 7.71 1.19 -3.82
N ALA A 212 6.82 1.96 -3.20
CA ALA A 212 7.19 2.96 -2.20
C ALA A 212 7.98 2.34 -1.03
N LEU A 213 7.57 1.16 -0.56
CA LEU A 213 8.31 0.40 0.45
C LEU A 213 9.68 -0.08 -0.06
N LEU A 214 9.74 -0.64 -1.27
CA LEU A 214 10.96 -1.30 -1.79
C LEU A 214 12.05 -0.35 -2.28
N PHE A 215 11.66 0.84 -2.76
CA PHE A 215 12.55 1.79 -3.43
C PHE A 215 12.45 3.22 -2.87
N GLY A 216 11.59 3.46 -1.88
CA GLY A 216 11.36 4.76 -1.25
C GLY A 216 10.19 5.53 -1.85
N THR A 217 9.61 6.43 -1.07
CA THR A 217 8.41 7.21 -1.42
C THR A 217 8.73 8.49 -2.21
N THR A 218 9.69 8.45 -3.13
CA THR A 218 10.04 9.64 -3.93
C THR A 218 9.08 9.83 -5.11
N TRP A 219 8.89 11.08 -5.54
CA TRP A 219 8.08 11.39 -6.74
C TRP A 219 8.61 10.66 -7.99
N PHE A 220 9.94 10.47 -8.06
CA PHE A 220 10.59 9.75 -9.15
C PHE A 220 10.24 8.27 -9.17
N VAL A 221 10.34 7.58 -8.02
CA VAL A 221 9.93 6.17 -7.90
C VAL A 221 8.46 6.01 -8.25
N ASN A 222 7.59 6.86 -7.71
CA ASN A 222 6.15 6.79 -8.02
C ASN A 222 5.89 6.98 -9.53
N SER A 223 6.59 7.89 -10.19
CA SER A 223 6.45 8.14 -11.63
C SER A 223 6.85 6.92 -12.46
N LEU A 224 7.91 6.20 -12.06
CA LEU A 224 8.33 4.95 -12.70
C LEU A 224 7.30 3.83 -12.51
N VAL A 225 6.66 3.75 -11.34
CA VAL A 225 5.59 2.77 -11.08
C VAL A 225 4.42 3.02 -12.03
N PHE A 226 3.91 4.25 -12.10
CA PHE A 226 2.81 4.58 -13.01
C PHE A 226 3.18 4.32 -14.47
N LEU A 227 4.39 4.69 -14.89
CA LEU A 227 4.89 4.37 -16.23
C LEU A 227 4.91 2.85 -16.48
N GLY A 228 5.37 2.06 -15.52
CA GLY A 228 5.40 0.61 -15.60
C GLY A 228 4.00 -0.01 -15.72
N ILE A 229 3.03 0.50 -14.95
CA ILE A 229 1.62 0.08 -15.05
C ILE A 229 1.06 0.43 -16.44
N LEU A 230 1.29 1.65 -16.92
CA LEU A 230 0.83 2.08 -18.25
C LEU A 230 1.45 1.24 -19.37
N ILE A 231 2.75 0.92 -19.28
CA ILE A 231 3.42 0.03 -20.23
C ILE A 231 2.82 -1.39 -20.16
N ALA A 232 2.59 -1.93 -18.97
CA ALA A 232 2.00 -3.27 -18.82
C ALA A 232 0.58 -3.33 -19.41
N VAL A 233 -0.24 -2.30 -19.17
CA VAL A 233 -1.57 -2.15 -19.77
C VAL A 233 -1.46 -2.06 -21.30
N TYR A 234 -0.58 -1.20 -21.82
CA TYR A 234 -0.35 -1.06 -23.26
C TYR A 234 0.06 -2.37 -23.91
N LEU A 235 1.04 -3.08 -23.34
CA LEU A 235 1.52 -4.36 -23.84
C LEU A 235 0.42 -5.43 -23.81
N ALA A 236 -0.42 -5.47 -22.78
CA ALA A 236 -1.55 -6.38 -22.71
C ALA A 236 -2.56 -6.10 -23.83
N ILE A 237 -2.93 -4.84 -24.04
CA ILE A 237 -3.86 -4.45 -25.11
C ILE A 237 -3.27 -4.79 -26.48
N GLU A 238 -1.99 -4.50 -26.71
CA GLU A 238 -1.33 -4.77 -27.99
C GLU A 238 -1.19 -6.28 -28.25
N THR A 239 -0.89 -7.06 -27.21
CA THR A 239 -0.86 -8.52 -27.29
C THR A 239 -2.24 -9.07 -27.63
N ALA A 240 -3.29 -8.61 -26.92
CA ALA A 240 -4.66 -9.00 -27.22
C ALA A 240 -5.05 -8.62 -28.66
N ARG A 241 -4.61 -7.46 -29.17
CA ARG A 241 -4.88 -7.01 -30.54
C ARG A 241 -4.24 -7.92 -31.59
N ARG A 242 -3.01 -8.40 -31.35
CA ARG A 242 -2.24 -9.21 -32.31
C ARG A 242 -2.48 -10.71 -32.21
N THR A 243 -3.00 -11.19 -31.09
CA THR A 243 -3.13 -12.64 -30.82
C THR A 243 -4.57 -13.03 -30.53
N GLU A 244 -4.99 -14.19 -31.03
CA GLU A 244 -6.25 -14.79 -30.65
C GLU A 244 -6.11 -15.46 -29.28
N LEU A 245 -6.57 -14.75 -28.26
CA LEU A 245 -6.60 -15.26 -26.89
C LEU A 245 -7.72 -16.31 -26.82
N GLY A 246 -7.40 -17.62 -26.88
CA GLY A 246 -8.33 -18.78 -26.99
C GLY A 246 -9.55 -18.80 -26.03
N PRO A 247 -9.73 -19.76 -25.11
CA PRO A 247 -10.78 -19.66 -24.08
C PRO A 247 -10.38 -18.65 -22.99
N ALA A 248 -11.34 -18.10 -22.24
CA ALA A 248 -11.05 -17.11 -21.19
C ALA A 248 -10.48 -17.73 -19.89
N TRP A 249 -10.84 -18.99 -19.59
CA TRP A 249 -10.49 -19.63 -18.32
C TRP A 249 -8.97 -19.75 -18.04
N PRO A 250 -8.07 -20.00 -19.01
CA PRO A 250 -6.64 -20.08 -18.72
C PRO A 250 -6.06 -18.73 -18.29
N LEU A 251 -6.59 -17.62 -18.81
CA LEU A 251 -6.16 -16.27 -18.42
C LEU A 251 -6.53 -15.96 -16.97
N TYR A 252 -7.74 -16.33 -16.55
CA TYR A 252 -8.15 -16.21 -15.14
C TYR A 252 -7.35 -17.13 -14.23
N ALA A 253 -7.07 -18.38 -14.65
CA ALA A 253 -6.24 -19.29 -13.87
C ALA A 253 -4.81 -18.77 -13.71
N ALA A 254 -4.21 -18.26 -14.79
CA ALA A 254 -2.89 -17.62 -14.75
C ALA A 254 -2.88 -16.37 -13.87
N LEU A 255 -3.93 -15.55 -13.94
CA LEU A 255 -4.09 -14.36 -13.09
C LEU A 255 -4.17 -14.73 -11.61
N LEU A 256 -5.02 -15.69 -11.25
CA LEU A 256 -5.15 -16.14 -9.86
C LEU A 256 -3.85 -16.79 -9.34
N LEU A 257 -3.14 -17.53 -10.19
CA LEU A 257 -1.82 -18.08 -9.85
C LEU A 257 -0.80 -16.95 -9.63
N ALA A 258 -0.78 -15.94 -10.50
CA ALA A 258 0.11 -14.79 -10.35
C ALA A 258 -0.19 -13.99 -9.06
N LEU A 259 -1.47 -13.83 -8.71
CA LEU A 259 -1.88 -13.23 -7.44
C LEU A 259 -1.48 -14.08 -6.23
N ALA A 260 -1.59 -15.40 -6.32
CA ALA A 260 -1.13 -16.31 -5.27
C ALA A 260 0.38 -16.22 -5.07
N VAL A 261 1.16 -16.18 -6.16
CA VAL A 261 2.61 -15.93 -6.09
C VAL A 261 2.89 -14.57 -5.44
N ALA A 262 2.20 -13.51 -5.85
CA ALA A 262 2.36 -12.18 -5.27
C ALA A 262 1.95 -12.10 -3.79
N TRP A 263 1.09 -13.01 -3.33
CA TRP A 263 0.69 -13.11 -1.93
C TRP A 263 1.72 -13.88 -1.08
N VAL A 264 2.38 -14.89 -1.66
CA VAL A 264 3.44 -15.68 -1.01
C VAL A 264 4.75 -14.90 -0.91
N VAL A 265 5.11 -14.13 -1.96
CA VAL A 265 6.32 -13.32 -1.98
C VAL A 265 6.18 -12.13 -1.03
N GLN A 266 6.83 -12.21 0.12
CA GLN A 266 6.83 -11.15 1.12
C GLN A 266 7.82 -10.03 0.75
N PRO A 267 7.51 -8.76 1.08
CA PRO A 267 8.41 -7.64 0.81
C PRO A 267 9.80 -7.81 1.43
N ASP A 268 9.91 -8.40 2.63
CA ASP A 268 11.20 -8.62 3.31
C ASP A 268 12.13 -9.55 2.51
N LEU A 269 11.59 -10.51 1.76
CA LEU A 269 12.37 -11.38 0.88
C LEU A 269 12.97 -10.60 -0.29
N LEU A 270 12.21 -9.65 -0.84
CA LEU A 270 12.67 -8.76 -1.92
C LEU A 270 13.71 -7.78 -1.41
N LEU A 271 13.55 -7.25 -0.19
CA LEU A 271 14.50 -6.34 0.45
C LEU A 271 15.86 -6.99 0.73
N ARG A 272 15.95 -8.31 0.86
CA ARG A 272 17.24 -9.02 0.99
C ARG A 272 18.03 -9.10 -0.32
N LEU A 273 17.40 -8.87 -1.46
CA LEU A 273 18.05 -8.87 -2.76
C LEU A 273 18.81 -7.56 -2.99
N SER A 274 19.90 -7.63 -3.75
CA SER A 274 20.57 -6.44 -4.27
C SER A 274 19.68 -5.68 -5.26
N VAL A 275 20.04 -4.43 -5.56
CA VAL A 275 19.16 -3.47 -6.28
C VAL A 275 18.59 -4.04 -7.58
N VAL A 276 19.43 -4.64 -8.43
CA VAL A 276 19.01 -5.16 -9.75
C VAL A 276 18.05 -6.34 -9.64
N PRO A 277 18.37 -7.46 -8.95
CA PRO A 277 17.43 -8.57 -8.79
C PRO A 277 16.18 -8.18 -7.99
N ARG A 278 16.30 -7.28 -7.00
CA ARG A 278 15.13 -6.70 -6.30
C ARG A 278 14.19 -6.02 -7.28
N PHE A 279 14.73 -5.18 -8.16
CA PHE A 279 13.95 -4.46 -9.18
C PHE A 279 13.24 -5.43 -10.12
N LEU A 280 13.96 -6.39 -10.71
CA LEU A 280 13.37 -7.34 -11.65
C LEU A 280 12.28 -8.22 -11.01
N ALA A 281 12.53 -8.71 -9.79
CA ALA A 281 11.56 -9.51 -9.05
C ALA A 281 10.32 -8.69 -8.66
N ALA A 282 10.50 -7.47 -8.16
CA ALA A 282 9.40 -6.57 -7.80
C ALA A 282 8.53 -6.23 -9.01
N VAL A 283 9.16 -5.88 -10.15
CA VAL A 283 8.49 -5.61 -11.44
C VAL A 283 7.69 -6.82 -11.90
N ALA A 284 8.28 -8.03 -11.89
CA ALA A 284 7.59 -9.23 -12.30
C ALA A 284 6.38 -9.54 -11.40
N VAL A 285 6.58 -9.54 -10.08
CA VAL A 285 5.53 -9.86 -9.10
C VAL A 285 4.37 -8.86 -9.16
N ALA A 286 4.67 -7.57 -9.37
CA ALA A 286 3.65 -6.53 -9.42
C ALA A 286 2.93 -6.45 -10.76
N PHE A 287 3.66 -6.52 -11.88
CA PHE A 287 3.10 -6.19 -13.20
C PHE A 287 2.61 -7.40 -13.99
N VAL A 288 3.03 -8.63 -13.67
CA VAL A 288 2.44 -9.83 -14.30
C VAL A 288 0.93 -9.95 -14.02
N PRO A 289 0.44 -9.79 -12.77
CA PRO A 289 -1.00 -9.75 -12.51
C PRO A 289 -1.71 -8.62 -13.25
N ILE A 290 -1.10 -7.43 -13.34
CA ILE A 290 -1.66 -6.28 -14.09
C ILE A 290 -1.81 -6.61 -15.57
N PHE A 291 -0.75 -7.16 -16.18
CA PHE A 291 -0.75 -7.55 -17.57
C PHE A 291 -1.83 -8.61 -17.86
N LEU A 292 -1.91 -9.66 -17.04
CA LEU A 292 -2.91 -10.72 -17.18
C LEU A 292 -4.34 -10.21 -16.99
N ALA A 293 -4.57 -9.35 -15.99
CA ALA A 293 -5.84 -8.67 -15.78
C ALA A 293 -6.28 -7.86 -17.01
N ASN A 294 -5.34 -7.13 -17.62
CA ASN A 294 -5.63 -6.33 -18.81
C ASN A 294 -5.83 -7.18 -20.07
N LEU A 295 -5.21 -8.35 -20.18
CA LEU A 295 -5.54 -9.32 -21.23
C LEU A 295 -6.99 -9.82 -21.10
N VAL A 296 -7.40 -10.17 -19.88
CA VAL A 296 -8.79 -10.58 -19.59
C VAL A 296 -9.76 -9.45 -19.94
N PHE A 297 -9.47 -8.23 -19.51
CA PHE A 297 -10.28 -7.05 -19.80
C PHE A 297 -10.37 -6.77 -21.30
N ALA A 298 -9.24 -6.67 -22.00
CA ALA A 298 -9.19 -6.36 -23.43
C ALA A 298 -9.95 -7.39 -24.28
N LYS A 299 -9.84 -8.68 -23.92
CA LYS A 299 -10.64 -9.73 -24.52
C LYS A 299 -12.14 -9.51 -24.28
N ARG A 300 -12.55 -9.31 -23.03
CA ARG A 300 -13.96 -9.15 -22.67
C ARG A 300 -14.58 -7.91 -23.31
N PHE A 301 -13.81 -6.83 -23.41
CA PHE A 301 -14.24 -5.53 -23.91
C PHE A 301 -14.42 -5.52 -25.44
N ARG A 302 -13.68 -6.35 -26.18
CA ARG A 302 -13.82 -6.50 -27.64
C ARG A 302 -15.25 -6.83 -28.08
N ASP A 303 -15.93 -7.66 -27.29
CA ASP A 303 -17.27 -8.20 -27.62
C ASP A 303 -18.42 -7.36 -27.03
N VAL A 304 -18.13 -6.13 -26.58
CA VAL A 304 -19.12 -5.25 -25.95
C VAL A 304 -19.82 -4.38 -26.99
N ALA A 305 -21.13 -4.56 -27.14
CA ALA A 305 -21.96 -3.74 -28.02
C ALA A 305 -22.21 -2.30 -27.51
N ALA A 306 -22.21 -2.07 -26.18
CA ALA A 306 -22.45 -0.77 -25.56
C ALA A 306 -21.25 -0.31 -24.73
N SER A 307 -20.20 0.17 -25.41
CA SER A 307 -18.90 0.52 -24.81
C SER A 307 -19.01 1.57 -23.70
N ASN A 308 -19.91 2.55 -23.83
CA ASN A 308 -20.08 3.60 -22.82
C ASN A 308 -20.60 3.05 -21.48
N LEU A 309 -21.58 2.14 -21.52
CA LEU A 309 -22.16 1.53 -20.30
C LEU A 309 -21.17 0.59 -19.63
N ALA A 310 -20.46 -0.21 -20.43
CA ALA A 310 -19.43 -1.12 -19.96
C ALA A 310 -18.25 -0.38 -19.30
N PHE A 311 -17.76 0.68 -19.95
CA PHE A 311 -16.70 1.51 -19.39
C PHE A 311 -17.16 2.23 -18.11
N GLY A 312 -18.39 2.75 -18.08
CA GLY A 312 -18.98 3.33 -16.89
C GLY A 312 -19.08 2.35 -15.72
N ALA A 313 -19.46 1.09 -15.99
CA ALA A 313 -19.53 0.05 -14.97
C ALA A 313 -18.14 -0.29 -14.42
N ASN A 314 -17.13 -0.40 -15.29
CA ASN A 314 -15.74 -0.58 -14.89
C ASN A 314 -15.22 0.58 -14.01
N LEU A 315 -15.54 1.83 -14.37
CA LEU A 315 -15.14 3.01 -13.62
C LEU A 315 -15.80 3.07 -12.23
N LEU A 316 -17.11 2.77 -12.13
CA LEU A 316 -17.80 2.64 -10.85
C LEU A 316 -17.20 1.52 -9.99
N GLY A 317 -16.81 0.42 -10.64
CA GLY A 317 -16.06 -0.67 -10.03
C GLY A 317 -14.76 -0.17 -9.41
N ALA A 318 -13.96 0.56 -10.17
CA ALA A 318 -12.72 1.17 -9.67
C ALA A 318 -12.99 2.05 -8.45
N MET A 319 -14.00 2.93 -8.49
CA MET A 319 -14.35 3.77 -7.32
C MET A 319 -14.64 2.92 -6.06
N VAL A 320 -15.37 1.82 -6.20
CA VAL A 320 -15.62 0.88 -5.09
C VAL A 320 -14.33 0.16 -4.67
N GLY A 321 -13.46 -0.19 -5.62
CA GLY A 321 -12.11 -0.70 -5.34
C GLY A 321 -11.31 0.24 -4.44
N GLY A 322 -11.40 1.55 -4.65
CA GLY A 322 -10.69 2.55 -3.85
C GLY A 322 -11.19 2.60 -2.40
N ILE A 323 -12.48 2.31 -2.20
CA ILE A 323 -13.08 2.20 -0.88
C ILE A 323 -12.70 0.88 -0.22
N LEU A 324 -12.63 -0.21 -1.01
CA LEU A 324 -12.18 -1.51 -0.53
C LEU A 324 -10.71 -1.49 -0.08
N GLU A 325 -9.91 -0.50 -0.49
CA GLU A 325 -8.54 -0.32 0.01
C GLU A 325 -8.49 -0.17 1.54
N TYR A 326 -9.52 0.43 2.15
CA TYR A 326 -9.65 0.58 3.60
C TYR A 326 -9.76 -0.76 4.34
N VAL A 327 -10.05 -1.87 3.65
CA VAL A 327 -9.97 -3.23 4.24
C VAL A 327 -8.53 -3.54 4.69
N SER A 328 -7.52 -2.88 4.12
CA SER A 328 -6.13 -2.95 4.59
C SER A 328 -5.98 -2.54 6.07
N LEU A 329 -6.82 -1.64 6.58
CA LEU A 329 -6.86 -1.25 8.01
C LEU A 329 -7.29 -2.39 8.93
N ILE A 330 -7.85 -3.48 8.39
CA ILE A 330 -8.23 -4.67 9.14
C ILE A 330 -7.21 -5.79 8.87
N THR A 331 -6.87 -6.01 7.60
CA THR A 331 -6.14 -7.21 7.17
C THR A 331 -4.64 -6.99 6.91
N GLY A 332 -4.21 -5.77 6.63
CA GLY A 332 -2.93 -5.46 6.00
C GLY A 332 -2.99 -5.51 4.47
N TYR A 333 -1.92 -5.05 3.82
CA TYR A 333 -1.84 -4.92 2.35
C TYR A 333 -1.82 -6.28 1.63
N ARG A 334 -1.26 -7.34 2.22
CA ARG A 334 -1.34 -8.69 1.66
C ARG A 334 -2.78 -9.21 1.62
N GLY A 335 -3.60 -8.84 2.60
CA GLY A 335 -5.03 -9.20 2.63
C GLY A 335 -5.80 -8.67 1.40
N LEU A 336 -5.39 -7.52 0.86
CA LEU A 336 -6.01 -6.95 -0.35
C LEU A 336 -5.87 -7.88 -1.57
N LEU A 337 -4.80 -8.66 -1.69
CA LEU A 337 -4.66 -9.61 -2.81
C LEU A 337 -5.72 -10.71 -2.78
N ILE A 338 -6.20 -11.10 -1.59
CA ILE A 338 -7.31 -12.05 -1.44
C ILE A 338 -8.60 -11.40 -1.95
N VAL A 339 -8.84 -10.13 -1.61
CA VAL A 339 -10.00 -9.36 -2.11
C VAL A 339 -9.94 -9.22 -3.63
N VAL A 340 -8.77 -8.88 -4.19
CA VAL A 340 -8.53 -8.83 -5.64
C VAL A 340 -8.81 -10.18 -6.30
N GLY A 341 -8.31 -11.27 -5.74
CA GLY A 341 -8.56 -12.63 -6.25
C GLY A 341 -10.06 -12.99 -6.22
N ALA A 342 -10.76 -12.67 -5.13
CA ALA A 342 -12.20 -12.88 -4.99
C ALA A 342 -13.00 -12.08 -6.03
N LEU A 343 -12.62 -10.83 -6.29
CA LEU A 343 -13.25 -9.99 -7.30
C LEU A 343 -13.04 -10.53 -8.73
N TYR A 344 -11.83 -10.98 -9.07
CA TYR A 344 -11.61 -11.61 -10.38
C TYR A 344 -12.31 -12.97 -10.52
N ALA A 345 -12.38 -13.76 -9.45
CA ALA A 345 -13.16 -14.99 -9.44
C ALA A 345 -14.67 -14.71 -9.63
N ALA A 346 -15.19 -13.67 -8.98
CA ALA A 346 -16.56 -13.20 -9.17
C ALA A 346 -16.80 -12.72 -10.61
N ALA A 347 -15.86 -11.95 -11.19
CA ALA A 347 -15.94 -11.51 -12.58
C ALA A 347 -16.03 -12.71 -13.55
N PHE A 348 -15.21 -13.75 -13.33
CA PHE A 348 -15.26 -14.98 -14.13
C PHE A 348 -16.59 -15.72 -14.02
N ALA A 349 -17.12 -15.87 -12.79
CA ALA A 349 -18.41 -16.51 -12.55
C ALA A 349 -19.56 -15.73 -13.22
N LEU A 350 -19.58 -14.40 -13.09
CA LEU A 350 -20.56 -13.52 -13.73
C LEU A 350 -20.49 -13.62 -15.25
N GLN A 351 -19.28 -13.66 -15.82
CA GLN A 351 -19.07 -13.83 -17.26
C GLN A 351 -19.63 -15.17 -17.76
N ARG A 352 -19.42 -16.27 -17.02
CA ARG A 352 -20.00 -17.58 -17.38
C ARG A 352 -21.52 -17.59 -17.29
N LEU A 353 -22.08 -17.00 -16.22
CA LEU A 353 -23.53 -16.93 -16.03
C LEU A 353 -24.22 -16.11 -17.14
N ALA A 354 -23.58 -15.05 -17.62
CA ALA A 354 -24.09 -14.24 -18.73
C ALA A 354 -24.11 -15.00 -20.06
N VAL A 355 -23.10 -15.85 -20.33
CA VAL A 355 -23.05 -16.71 -21.53
C VAL A 355 -24.10 -17.82 -21.48
N THR A 356 -24.43 -18.34 -20.30
CA THR A 356 -25.41 -19.43 -20.14
C THR A 356 -26.88 -19.01 -20.17
N ARG A 357 -27.19 -17.70 -20.11
CA ARG A 357 -28.57 -17.22 -20.29
C ARG A 357 -28.91 -17.26 -21.77
N PRO A 358 -29.82 -18.14 -22.24
CA PRO A 358 -30.23 -18.14 -23.64
C PRO A 358 -30.84 -16.78 -23.95
N GLY A 359 -30.21 -16.04 -24.86
CA GLY A 359 -30.84 -14.86 -25.43
C GLY A 359 -32.14 -15.30 -26.07
N THR A 360 -33.26 -14.79 -25.57
CA THR A 360 -34.53 -14.73 -26.31
C THR A 360 -34.22 -14.20 -27.71
N ASN A 361 -34.38 -15.07 -28.71
CA ASN A 361 -34.17 -14.79 -30.12
C ASN A 361 -34.83 -13.46 -30.53
N TRP A 362 -34.05 -12.40 -30.66
CA TRP A 362 -34.47 -11.23 -31.41
C TRP A 362 -34.33 -11.59 -32.89
N ARG A 363 -35.43 -12.03 -33.51
CA ARG A 363 -35.53 -12.09 -34.97
C ARG A 363 -35.84 -10.67 -35.48
N PRO A 364 -35.02 -10.08 -36.37
CA PRO A 364 -35.44 -8.87 -37.05
C PRO A 364 -36.68 -9.21 -37.88
N ALA A 365 -37.76 -8.45 -37.69
CA ALA A 365 -38.94 -8.55 -38.52
C ALA A 365 -38.54 -8.28 -39.98
N ALA A 366 -38.71 -9.28 -40.83
CA ALA A 366 -38.63 -9.10 -42.27
C ALA A 366 -39.69 -8.07 -42.68
N ARG A 367 -39.26 -6.97 -43.27
CA ARG A 367 -40.16 -6.05 -43.96
C ARG A 367 -40.61 -6.75 -45.24
N ALA A 368 -41.91 -7.01 -45.33
CA ALA A 368 -42.60 -7.33 -46.58
C ALA A 368 -42.87 -6.05 -47.37
#